data_AF-A0A958F0G9-F1
#
_entry.id   AF-A0A958F0G9-F1
#
_cell.length_a   1.000
_cell.length_b   1.000
_cell.length_c   1.000
_cell.angle_alpha   90.00
_cell.angle_beta   90.00
_cell.angle_gamma   90.00
#
_symmetry.space_group_name_H-M   'P 1'
#
loop_
_entity.id
_entity.type
_entity.pdbx_description
1 polymer ?
#
loop_
_entity_poly.entity_id
_entity_poly.type
_entity_poly.pdbx_seq_one_letter_code
_entity_poly.pdbx_strand_id
1 'polypeptide(L)'
;MFTFMKHHFLLGLGLIWLICVGSLSAQQRGLENELSRLQSTIERTEAFVRLLPATNINDTRNRIDNLLNDARNNYQQAEQLASQNKPVMARLRIRESFAALRQIEMLLKDNPVLKFKYQEQLDQKIQEAEELVQQQQIDEALYLLNRAKYFRQRAYSLFREGQSFSAIEYYRLSL
;
A
#
# COMPACT_ATOMS: atom_id res chain seq x y z
N MET A 1 54.52 -5.17 30.72
CA MET A 1 53.54 -6.23 30.37
C MET A 1 52.09 -5.84 30.66
N PHE A 2 51.79 -5.06 31.70
CA PHE A 2 50.42 -4.64 32.06
C PHE A 2 49.72 -3.66 31.08
N THR A 3 50.48 -2.90 30.29
CA THR A 3 49.95 -1.91 29.33
C THR A 3 49.41 -2.54 28.04
N PHE A 4 49.97 -3.68 27.62
CA PHE A 4 49.57 -4.37 26.39
C PHE A 4 48.19 -5.05 26.53
N MET A 5 47.89 -5.64 27.70
CA MET A 5 46.58 -6.25 27.98
C MET A 5 45.43 -5.22 28.04
N LYS A 6 45.67 -4.00 28.55
CA LYS A 6 44.63 -2.96 28.63
C LYS A 6 44.18 -2.46 27.25
N HIS A 7 45.09 -2.41 26.28
CA HIS A 7 44.80 -1.89 24.95
C HIS A 7 43.92 -2.86 24.13
N HIS A 8 44.19 -4.17 24.20
CA HIS A 8 43.35 -5.17 23.54
C HIS A 8 41.96 -5.30 24.17
N PHE A 9 41.84 -5.09 25.48
CA PHE A 9 40.55 -5.10 26.18
C PHE A 9 39.67 -3.89 25.80
N LEU A 10 40.26 -2.70 25.69
CA LEU A 10 39.57 -1.49 25.24
C LEU A 10 39.16 -1.55 23.76
N LEU A 11 40.01 -2.11 22.89
CA LEU A 11 39.67 -2.32 21.48
C LEU A 11 38.53 -3.34 21.32
N GLY A 12 38.52 -4.42 22.10
CA GLY A 12 37.43 -5.40 22.10
C GLY A 12 36.09 -4.82 22.54
N LEU A 13 36.07 -3.99 23.59
CA LEU A 13 34.86 -3.29 24.05
C LEU A 13 34.33 -2.28 23.03
N GLY A 14 35.22 -1.53 22.36
CA GLY A 14 34.84 -0.59 21.30
C GLY A 14 34.20 -1.28 20.09
N LEU A 15 34.69 -2.47 19.72
CA LEU A 15 34.18 -3.25 18.60
C LEU A 15 32.80 -3.87 18.89
N ILE A 16 32.59 -4.36 20.12
CA ILE A 16 31.27 -4.84 20.58
C ILE A 16 30.25 -3.69 20.59
N TRP A 17 30.66 -2.51 21.06
CA TRP A 17 29.79 -1.34 21.08
C TRP A 17 29.38 -0.90 19.66
N LEU A 18 30.32 -0.89 18.71
CA LEU A 18 30.06 -0.60 17.29
C LEU A 18 29.09 -1.60 16.65
N ILE A 19 29.23 -2.91 16.95
CA ILE A 19 28.33 -3.95 16.42
C ILE A 19 26.91 -3.78 17.01
N CYS A 20 26.79 -3.49 18.30
CA CYS A 20 25.48 -3.27 18.94
C CYS A 20 24.77 -2.03 18.40
N VAL A 21 25.47 -0.91 18.23
CA VAL A 21 24.90 0.34 17.71
C VAL A 21 24.56 0.23 16.21
N GLY A 22 25.40 -0.43 15.42
CA GLY A 22 25.13 -0.70 14.00
C GLY A 22 23.90 -1.58 13.78
N SER A 23 23.73 -2.61 14.62
CA SER A 23 22.57 -3.52 14.54
C SER A 23 21.26 -2.82 14.91
N LEU A 24 21.29 -1.97 15.94
CA LEU A 24 20.12 -1.22 16.40
C LEU A 24 19.63 -0.23 15.33
N SER A 25 20.57 0.52 14.72
CA SER A 25 20.25 1.50 13.67
C SER A 25 19.75 0.88 12.36
N ALA A 26 20.22 -0.33 12.02
CA ALA A 26 19.68 -1.09 10.89
C ALA A 26 18.26 -1.61 11.17
N GLN A 27 18.00 -2.08 12.40
CA GLN A 27 16.67 -2.54 12.81
C GLN A 27 15.63 -1.42 12.77
N GLN A 28 16.02 -0.23 13.21
CA GLN A 28 15.15 0.95 13.25
C GLN A 28 14.81 1.46 11.84
N ARG A 29 15.79 1.54 10.93
CA ARG A 29 15.54 1.88 9.52
C ARG A 29 14.62 0.88 8.82
N GLY A 30 14.75 -0.42 9.12
CA GLY A 30 13.84 -1.43 8.59
C GLY A 30 12.39 -1.21 9.03
N LEU A 31 12.20 -0.88 10.31
CA LEU A 31 10.88 -0.64 10.90
C LEU A 31 10.21 0.63 10.34
N GLU A 32 10.96 1.71 10.18
CA GLU A 32 10.46 2.96 9.58
C GLU A 32 9.96 2.74 8.15
N ASN A 33 10.71 1.97 7.35
CA ASN A 33 10.29 1.59 6.00
C ASN A 33 9.01 0.75 5.99
N GLU A 34 8.87 -0.18 6.94
CA GLU A 34 7.65 -0.99 7.08
C GLU A 34 6.44 -0.13 7.46
N LEU A 35 6.60 0.81 8.41
CA LEU A 35 5.56 1.76 8.82
C LEU A 35 5.12 2.66 7.67
N SER A 36 6.08 3.26 6.94
CA SER A 36 5.78 4.10 5.77
C SER A 36 5.02 3.34 4.68
N ARG A 37 5.44 2.09 4.39
CA ARG A 37 4.70 1.22 3.45
C ARG A 37 3.30 0.91 3.95
N LEU A 38 3.13 0.65 5.24
CA LEU A 38 1.84 0.37 5.84
C LEU A 38 0.91 1.58 5.74
N GLN A 39 1.40 2.77 6.10
CA GLN A 39 0.66 4.04 5.99
C GLN A 39 0.15 4.25 4.57
N SER A 40 1.05 4.18 3.58
CA SER A 40 0.69 4.31 2.16
C SER A 40 -0.35 3.28 1.71
N THR A 41 -0.31 2.07 2.28
CA THR A 41 -1.29 1.02 1.94
C THR A 41 -2.65 1.31 2.58
N ILE A 42 -2.68 1.81 3.82
CA ILE A 42 -3.91 2.25 4.50
C ILE A 42 -4.56 3.38 3.69
N GLU A 43 -3.81 4.44 3.36
CA GLU A 43 -4.31 5.60 2.61
C GLU A 43 -4.91 5.19 1.25
N ARG A 44 -4.24 4.30 0.52
CA ARG A 44 -4.77 3.75 -0.74
C ARG A 44 -6.05 2.95 -0.52
N THR A 45 -6.08 2.09 0.50
CA THR A 45 -7.25 1.29 0.85
C THR A 45 -8.43 2.19 1.21
N GLU A 46 -8.21 3.25 2.00
CA GLU A 46 -9.24 4.24 2.33
C GLU A 46 -9.82 4.92 1.09
N ALA A 47 -8.95 5.35 0.17
CA ALA A 47 -9.38 5.95 -1.08
C ALA A 47 -10.29 4.99 -1.87
N PHE A 48 -9.94 3.70 -1.92
CA PHE A 48 -10.79 2.68 -2.56
C PHE A 48 -12.13 2.48 -1.84
N VAL A 49 -12.13 2.39 -0.51
CA VAL A 49 -13.37 2.19 0.26
C VAL A 49 -14.33 3.36 0.08
N ARG A 50 -13.83 4.60 0.00
CA ARG A 50 -14.66 5.80 -0.26
C ARG A 50 -15.38 5.76 -1.62
N LEU A 51 -14.83 5.03 -2.59
CA LEU A 51 -15.37 4.94 -3.95
C LEU A 51 -16.47 3.88 -4.08
N LEU A 52 -16.67 3.04 -3.05
CA LEU A 52 -17.76 2.07 -2.97
C LEU A 52 -19.12 2.77 -2.92
N PRO A 53 -20.07 2.39 -3.80
CA PRO A 53 -21.42 2.95 -3.73
C PRO A 53 -22.08 2.66 -2.38
N ALA A 54 -22.94 3.58 -1.94
CA ALA A 54 -23.67 3.46 -0.68
C ALA A 54 -24.78 2.39 -0.73
N THR A 55 -25.13 1.92 -1.91
CA THR A 55 -26.32 1.11 -2.16
C THR A 55 -26.02 -0.39 -2.13
N ASN A 56 -26.64 -1.06 -1.14
CA ASN A 56 -26.93 -2.50 -1.06
C ASN A 56 -25.86 -3.50 -0.63
N ILE A 57 -24.99 -3.16 0.34
CA ILE A 57 -24.43 -4.18 1.25
C ILE A 57 -24.10 -3.56 2.63
N ASN A 58 -25.10 -3.33 3.49
CA ASN A 58 -24.86 -2.78 4.83
C ASN A 58 -23.81 -3.62 5.60
N ASP A 59 -23.87 -4.94 5.52
CA ASP A 59 -22.98 -5.82 6.29
C ASP A 59 -21.53 -5.81 5.78
N THR A 60 -21.30 -5.86 4.46
CA THR A 60 -19.95 -5.85 3.89
C THR A 60 -19.30 -4.47 4.04
N ARG A 61 -20.05 -3.38 3.85
CA ARG A 61 -19.51 -2.03 4.06
C ARG A 61 -19.13 -1.81 5.53
N ASN A 62 -20.03 -2.16 6.46
CA ASN A 62 -19.73 -2.10 7.89
C ASN A 62 -18.51 -2.98 8.26
N ARG A 63 -18.41 -4.18 7.68
CA ARG A 63 -17.26 -5.06 7.89
C ARG A 63 -15.96 -4.46 7.35
N ILE A 64 -15.98 -3.85 6.18
CA ILE A 64 -14.83 -3.14 5.60
C ILE A 64 -14.42 -1.97 6.50
N ASP A 65 -15.39 -1.15 6.94
CA ASP A 65 -15.12 0.00 7.81
C ASP A 65 -14.51 -0.44 9.15
N ASN A 66 -15.01 -1.54 9.74
CA ASN A 66 -14.44 -2.13 10.94
C ASN A 66 -13.00 -2.62 10.72
N LEU A 67 -12.74 -3.37 9.65
CA LEU A 67 -11.39 -3.84 9.31
C LEU A 67 -10.43 -2.67 9.03
N LEU A 68 -10.92 -1.58 8.44
CA LEU A 68 -10.13 -0.39 8.16
C LEU A 68 -9.77 0.35 9.44
N ASN A 69 -10.70 0.44 10.39
CA ASN A 69 -10.43 0.96 11.73
C ASN A 69 -9.45 0.07 12.49
N ASP A 70 -9.58 -1.26 12.40
CA ASP A 70 -8.63 -2.19 12.99
C ASP A 70 -7.21 -2.01 12.42
N ALA A 71 -7.09 -1.82 11.10
CA ALA A 71 -5.81 -1.53 10.46
C ALA A 71 -5.20 -0.21 11.00
N ARG A 72 -5.99 0.86 11.07
CA ARG A 72 -5.54 2.15 11.62
C ARG A 72 -5.09 2.05 13.08
N ASN A 73 -5.88 1.36 13.91
CA ASN A 73 -5.57 1.19 15.33
C ASN A 73 -4.27 0.40 15.51
N ASN A 74 -4.07 -0.65 14.72
CA ASN A 74 -2.82 -1.42 14.74
C ASN A 74 -1.63 -0.59 14.24
N TYR A 75 -1.81 0.21 13.20
CA TYR A 75 -0.77 1.14 12.72
C TYR A 75 -0.36 2.15 13.80
N GLN A 76 -1.32 2.81 14.45
CA GLN A 76 -1.04 3.77 15.53
C GLN A 76 -0.32 3.11 16.72
N GLN A 77 -0.73 1.91 17.10
CA GLN A 77 -0.03 1.14 18.13
C GLN A 77 1.38 0.75 17.70
N ALA A 78 1.60 0.42 16.42
CA ALA A 78 2.92 0.12 15.89
C ALA A 78 3.85 1.33 15.97
N GLU A 79 3.38 2.52 15.61
CA GLU A 79 4.14 3.78 15.75
C GLU A 79 4.50 4.08 17.20
N GLN A 80 3.54 3.94 18.12
CA GLN A 80 3.78 4.12 19.54
C GLN A 80 4.84 3.13 20.05
N LEU A 81 4.74 1.85 19.70
CA LEU A 81 5.71 0.82 20.11
C LEU A 81 7.09 1.05 19.47
N ALA A 82 7.15 1.55 18.24
CA ALA A 82 8.39 1.93 17.57
C ALA A 82 9.07 3.08 18.32
N SER A 83 8.32 4.12 18.71
CA SER A 83 8.84 5.25 19.49
C SER A 83 9.33 4.83 20.90
N GLN A 84 8.76 3.77 21.47
CA GLN A 84 9.19 3.17 22.73
C GLN A 84 10.37 2.19 22.56
N ASN A 85 10.97 2.11 21.36
CA ASN A 85 12.04 1.18 21.02
C ASN A 85 11.68 -0.31 21.27
N LYS A 86 10.43 -0.69 20.98
CA LYS A 86 9.90 -2.07 21.08
C LYS A 86 9.65 -2.65 19.68
N PRO A 87 10.70 -2.90 18.86
CA PRO A 87 10.56 -3.21 17.43
C PRO A 87 9.83 -4.53 17.16
N VAL A 88 9.98 -5.53 18.04
CA VAL A 88 9.29 -6.82 17.89
C VAL A 88 7.77 -6.67 18.02
N MET A 89 7.32 -5.92 19.03
CA MET A 89 5.90 -5.67 19.26
C MET A 89 5.32 -4.74 18.19
N ALA A 90 6.09 -3.74 17.73
CA ALA A 90 5.69 -2.89 16.62
C ALA A 90 5.47 -3.72 15.34
N ARG A 91 6.39 -4.64 15.01
CA ARG A 91 6.23 -5.54 13.85
C ARG A 91 5.03 -6.47 13.96
N LEU A 92 4.68 -6.92 15.17
CA LEU A 92 3.46 -7.71 15.37
C LEU A 92 2.22 -6.89 14.98
N ARG A 93 2.12 -5.64 15.44
CA ARG A 93 1.03 -4.74 15.06
C ARG A 93 0.99 -4.42 13.57
N ILE A 94 2.16 -4.23 12.94
CA ILE A 94 2.26 -4.06 11.48
C ILE A 94 1.66 -5.26 10.74
N ARG A 95 1.98 -6.50 11.18
CA ARG A 95 1.42 -7.71 10.58
C ARG A 95 -0.08 -7.82 10.74
N GLU A 96 -0.60 -7.52 11.93
CA GLU A 96 -2.05 -7.50 12.20
C GLU A 96 -2.77 -6.48 11.32
N SER A 97 -2.19 -5.29 11.15
CA SER A 97 -2.72 -4.29 10.22
C SER A 97 -2.75 -4.79 8.78
N PHE A 98 -1.67 -5.39 8.28
CA PHE A 98 -1.65 -5.97 6.93
C PHE A 98 -2.65 -7.12 6.77
N ALA A 99 -2.89 -7.91 7.82
CA ALA A 99 -3.88 -8.98 7.80
C ALA A 99 -5.31 -8.42 7.65
N ALA A 100 -5.64 -7.33 8.35
CA ALA A 100 -6.91 -6.63 8.17
C ALA A 100 -7.06 -6.06 6.74
N LEU A 101 -6.02 -5.40 6.22
CA LEU A 101 -6.03 -4.85 4.86
C LEU A 101 -6.21 -5.96 3.79
N ARG A 102 -5.60 -7.13 3.98
CA ARG A 102 -5.80 -8.28 3.09
C ARG A 102 -7.23 -8.82 3.14
N GLN A 103 -7.89 -8.79 4.29
CA GLN A 103 -9.30 -9.17 4.39
C GLN A 103 -10.20 -8.19 3.63
N ILE A 104 -9.92 -6.90 3.71
CA ILE A 104 -10.59 -5.89 2.89
C ILE A 104 -10.38 -6.20 1.40
N GLU A 105 -9.15 -6.50 0.99
CA GLU A 105 -8.86 -6.87 -0.41
C GLU A 105 -9.67 -8.08 -0.89
N MET A 106 -9.80 -9.12 -0.07
CA MET A 106 -10.64 -10.28 -0.39
C MET A 106 -12.12 -9.91 -0.53
N LEU A 107 -12.67 -9.12 0.42
CA LEU A 107 -14.06 -8.67 0.36
C LEU A 107 -14.35 -7.79 -0.87
N LEU A 108 -13.36 -7.03 -1.33
CA LEU A 108 -13.47 -6.17 -2.51
C LEU A 108 -13.26 -6.94 -3.82
N LYS A 109 -12.41 -7.97 -3.83
CA LYS A 109 -12.20 -8.85 -5.00
C LYS A 109 -13.50 -9.50 -5.46
N ASP A 110 -14.32 -9.93 -4.50
CA ASP A 110 -15.58 -10.63 -4.78
C ASP A 110 -16.75 -9.66 -4.99
N ASN A 111 -16.51 -8.34 -4.95
CA ASN A 111 -17.55 -7.33 -5.13
C ASN A 111 -17.65 -6.90 -6.60
N PRO A 112 -18.68 -7.34 -7.36
CA PRO A 112 -18.79 -7.05 -8.79
C PRO A 112 -18.88 -5.54 -9.08
N VAL A 113 -19.41 -4.76 -8.14
CA VAL A 113 -19.73 -3.35 -8.35
C VAL A 113 -18.47 -2.50 -8.58
N LEU A 114 -17.36 -2.82 -7.92
CA LEU A 114 -16.10 -2.12 -8.13
C LEU A 114 -15.52 -2.38 -9.52
N LYS A 115 -15.55 -3.65 -9.95
CA LYS A 115 -15.05 -4.02 -11.28
C LYS A 115 -15.82 -3.27 -12.37
N PHE A 116 -17.14 -3.22 -12.26
CA PHE A 116 -17.98 -2.55 -13.26
C PHE A 116 -17.79 -1.02 -13.28
N LYS A 117 -17.75 -0.36 -12.11
CA LYS A 117 -17.67 1.11 -12.05
C LYS A 117 -16.37 1.69 -12.61
N TYR A 118 -15.21 1.11 -12.26
CA TYR A 118 -13.93 1.62 -12.80
C TYR A 118 -13.72 1.25 -14.25
N GLN A 119 -14.20 0.08 -14.66
CA GLN A 119 -14.18 -0.31 -16.07
C GLN A 119 -15.03 0.66 -16.90
N GLU A 120 -16.23 1.00 -16.43
CA GLU A 120 -17.13 1.94 -17.11
C GLU A 120 -16.52 3.35 -17.24
N GLN A 121 -15.93 3.89 -16.18
CA GLN A 121 -15.27 5.21 -16.23
C GLN A 121 -14.08 5.23 -17.20
N LEU A 122 -13.29 4.14 -17.24
CA LEU A 122 -12.16 4.06 -18.16
C LEU A 122 -12.63 3.86 -19.61
N ASP A 123 -13.67 3.07 -19.82
CA ASP A 123 -14.27 2.88 -21.15
C ASP A 123 -14.88 4.20 -21.66
N GLN A 124 -15.51 5.02 -20.81
CA GLN A 124 -15.97 6.37 -21.15
C GLN A 124 -14.81 7.28 -21.60
N LYS A 125 -13.69 7.32 -20.86
CA LYS A 125 -12.53 8.12 -21.25
C LYS A 125 -11.87 7.64 -22.55
N ILE A 126 -11.86 6.33 -22.79
CA ILE A 126 -11.40 5.77 -24.06
C ILE A 126 -12.30 6.25 -25.20
N GLN A 127 -13.62 6.24 -25.00
CA GLN A 127 -14.57 6.72 -25.99
C GLN A 127 -14.39 8.23 -26.26
N GLU A 128 -14.27 9.07 -25.22
CA GLU A 128 -13.98 10.50 -25.37
C GLU A 128 -12.68 10.75 -26.15
N ALA A 129 -11.61 10.01 -25.84
CA ALA A 129 -10.35 10.12 -26.55
C ALA A 129 -10.46 9.66 -28.01
N GLU A 130 -11.27 8.63 -28.30
CA GLU A 130 -11.55 8.18 -29.67
C GLU A 130 -12.34 9.22 -30.48
N GLU A 131 -13.30 9.91 -29.85
CA GLU A 131 -14.04 11.03 -30.46
C GLU A 131 -13.12 12.22 -30.77
N LEU A 132 -12.19 12.57 -29.88
CA LEU A 132 -11.21 13.64 -30.12
C LEU A 132 -10.23 13.32 -31.26
N VAL A 133 -9.81 12.05 -31.39
CA VAL A 133 -9.00 11.60 -32.53
C VAL A 133 -9.76 11.76 -33.85
N GLN A 134 -11.06 11.45 -33.87
CA GLN A 134 -11.91 11.63 -35.06
C GLN A 134 -12.08 13.13 -35.43
N GLN A 135 -12.00 14.02 -34.45
CA GLN A 135 -12.11 15.48 -34.64
C GLN A 135 -10.79 16.18 -35.03
N GLN A 136 -9.77 15.44 -35.47
CA GLN A 136 -8.47 15.94 -35.96
C GLN A 136 -7.55 16.61 -34.91
N GLN A 137 -7.77 16.39 -33.62
CA GLN A 137 -6.81 16.78 -32.55
C GLN A 137 -5.82 15.64 -32.27
N ILE A 138 -5.02 15.31 -33.29
CA ILE A 138 -4.46 13.96 -33.48
C ILE A 138 -3.43 13.55 -32.41
N ASP A 139 -2.46 14.39 -32.08
CA ASP A 139 -1.30 13.93 -31.29
C ASP A 139 -1.60 13.79 -29.78
N GLU A 140 -2.25 14.78 -29.19
CA GLU A 140 -2.61 14.76 -27.77
C GLU A 140 -3.69 13.71 -27.48
N ALA A 141 -4.69 13.59 -28.37
CA ALA A 141 -5.74 12.57 -28.23
C ALA A 141 -5.20 11.15 -28.42
N LEU A 142 -4.28 10.92 -29.37
CA LEU A 142 -3.61 9.61 -29.52
C LEU A 142 -2.77 9.26 -28.29
N TYR A 143 -2.07 10.22 -27.70
CA TYR A 143 -1.31 10.01 -26.46
C TYR A 143 -2.24 9.59 -25.31
N LEU A 144 -3.32 10.33 -25.09
CA LEU A 144 -4.31 10.03 -24.04
C LEU A 144 -4.98 8.67 -24.27
N LEU A 145 -5.33 8.35 -25.51
CA LEU A 145 -5.95 7.07 -25.89
C LEU A 145 -5.02 5.89 -25.64
N ASN A 146 -3.76 5.98 -26.07
CA ASN A 146 -2.77 4.92 -25.86
C ASN A 146 -2.49 4.72 -24.36
N ARG A 147 -2.41 5.82 -23.61
CA ARG A 147 -2.25 5.79 -22.15
C ARG A 147 -3.43 5.10 -21.49
N ALA A 148 -4.67 5.48 -21.80
CA ALA A 148 -5.88 4.86 -21.25
C ALA A 148 -5.96 3.35 -21.58
N LYS A 149 -5.68 2.96 -22.83
CA LYS A 149 -5.64 1.55 -23.27
C LYS A 149 -4.59 0.73 -22.50
N TYR A 150 -3.40 1.30 -22.27
CA TYR A 150 -2.36 0.67 -21.46
C TYR A 150 -2.83 0.41 -20.02
N PHE A 151 -3.37 1.43 -19.35
CA PHE A 151 -3.87 1.29 -17.98
C PHE A 151 -5.00 0.27 -17.87
N ARG A 152 -5.92 0.24 -18.85
CA ARG A 152 -6.99 -0.77 -18.92
C ARG A 152 -6.45 -2.18 -18.99
N GLN A 153 -5.54 -2.43 -19.92
CA GLN A 153 -4.95 -3.75 -20.13
C GLN A 153 -4.22 -4.23 -18.88
N ARG A 154 -3.46 -3.33 -18.24
CA ARG A 154 -2.71 -3.64 -17.03
C ARG A 154 -3.62 -3.88 -15.83
N ALA A 155 -4.65 -3.06 -15.65
CA ALA A 155 -5.62 -3.25 -14.59
C ALA A 155 -6.39 -4.57 -14.77
N TYR A 156 -6.77 -4.91 -16.01
CA TYR A 156 -7.42 -6.18 -16.33
C TYR A 156 -6.54 -7.39 -16.00
N SER A 157 -5.25 -7.35 -16.34
CA SER A 157 -4.32 -8.46 -16.00
C SER A 157 -4.20 -8.65 -14.50
N LEU A 158 -4.03 -7.55 -13.75
CA LEU A 158 -3.91 -7.56 -12.29
C LEU A 158 -5.18 -8.09 -11.61
N PHE A 159 -6.36 -7.75 -12.13
CA PHE A 159 -7.62 -8.32 -11.63
C PHE A 159 -7.69 -9.83 -11.83
N ARG A 160 -7.28 -10.35 -13.00
CA ARG A 160 -7.24 -11.78 -13.26
C ARG A 160 -6.25 -12.53 -12.36
N GLU A 161 -5.17 -11.88 -11.97
CA GLU A 161 -4.17 -12.39 -11.02
C GLU A 161 -4.63 -12.28 -9.55
N GLY A 162 -5.82 -11.71 -9.30
CA GLY A 162 -6.35 -11.50 -7.96
C GLY A 162 -5.74 -10.31 -7.22
N GLN A 163 -4.90 -9.51 -7.89
CA GLN A 163 -4.28 -8.30 -7.35
C GLN A 163 -5.22 -7.09 -7.51
N SER A 164 -6.36 -7.15 -6.84
CA SER A 164 -7.44 -6.18 -7.03
C SER A 164 -7.01 -4.76 -6.65
N PHE A 165 -6.22 -4.57 -5.60
CA PHE A 165 -5.77 -3.22 -5.22
C PHE A 165 -4.79 -2.62 -6.24
N SER A 166 -3.85 -3.43 -6.72
CA SER A 166 -2.97 -3.02 -7.81
C SER A 166 -3.80 -2.68 -9.05
N ALA A 167 -4.77 -3.51 -9.41
CA ALA A 167 -5.62 -3.28 -10.57
C ALA A 167 -6.39 -1.96 -10.48
N ILE A 168 -7.03 -1.70 -9.33
CA ILE A 168 -7.80 -0.47 -9.13
C ILE A 168 -6.86 0.76 -9.08
N GLU A 169 -5.63 0.63 -8.59
CA GLU A 169 -4.66 1.74 -8.67
C GLU A 169 -4.33 2.11 -10.12
N TYR A 170 -4.20 1.13 -11.02
CA TYR A 170 -4.04 1.43 -12.45
C TYR A 170 -5.29 2.11 -13.06
N TYR A 171 -6.50 1.75 -12.61
CA TYR A 171 -7.72 2.48 -12.98
C TYR A 171 -7.73 3.91 -12.43
N ARG A 172 -7.21 4.14 -11.22
CA ARG A 172 -7.08 5.50 -10.65
C ARG A 172 -6.09 6.36 -11.43
N LEU A 173 -4.95 5.80 -11.83
CA LEU A 173 -3.88 6.52 -12.55
C LEU A 173 -4.24 6.87 -14.00
N SER A 174 -5.29 6.25 -14.54
CA SER A 174 -5.85 6.57 -15.85
C SER A 174 -6.88 7.70 -15.84
N LEU A 175 -7.40 8.08 -14.67
CA LEU A 175 -8.34 9.19 -14.51
C LEU A 175 -7.59 10.51 -14.35
#